data_AF-A0A494VQ19-F1
#
_entry.id   AF-A0A494VQ19-F1
#
_cell.length_a   1.000
_cell.length_b   1.000
_cell.length_c   1.000
_cell.angle_alpha   90.00
_cell.angle_beta   90.00
_cell.angle_gamma   90.00
#
_symmetry.space_group_name_H-M   'P 1'
#
loop_
_entity.id
_entity.type
_entity.pdbx_description
1 polymer ?
#
loop_
_entity_poly.entity_id
_entity_poly.type
_entity_poly.pdbx_seq_one_letter_code
_entity_poly.pdbx_strand_id
1 'polypeptide(L)'
;MTAGLPGFDIKKWKSYADWRLLIFLLLFINVKIPVKAVAILFVYLSQPDFKFGFRLKNSRLPLFYLLVFPIAAIAFITDKSLFMLNYLVVFGWGMACWLLALLAIHQLKLMVDKLSTETIYHTLIVFFIINALFSAGNLAYIMWVTKTINPYTFRGMNQQYFINTGDNIAGISFDISSTNAIICAFGVLYFVFKRNLPMVIVCMSTLALTYSNLVSMLFSLVLAFTFIFKSTRDQKSLIVVAILLYVVSLVKISPQNEGYIDEMMKQTLSKASAAHPNVNPSNQTGGTLSRDEQRRKFAQQYLDSLSNAEAKKEKTTTLDKTLKKLPQTGDGRVYIPPPDTFKPEYFISHDTTPDRKQLLDFINQHYAQLPLCQIKDYIPHQQGKITGMIQTINYLKTHPQKSIVGLGIGNFSSKIAFRATGAGIRGQYSPKRVYIHPAFMANHLDLYLCFFSKNISFRSVRNSPSSTYDQLLSEYGILGLVGFMVYYLGYFARYYKKLSYGIPILMLAAGVLFIDYWFEQLSVMVVFELLLLLNIKETTPTSTLKTETKVAEGLVYA
;
A
#
# COMPACT_ATOMS: atom_id res chain seq x y z
N MET A 1 -6.81 30.57 -4.01
CA MET A 1 -6.89 30.91 -2.58
C MET A 1 -5.57 30.52 -1.92
N THR A 2 -4.66 31.47 -1.74
CA THR A 2 -3.42 31.27 -0.98
C THR A 2 -3.71 31.57 0.49
N ALA A 3 -4.28 30.59 1.19
CA ALA A 3 -4.53 30.71 2.62
C ALA A 3 -3.22 30.49 3.39
N GLY A 4 -2.64 31.55 3.95
CA GLY A 4 -1.56 31.45 4.93
C GLY A 4 -2.07 30.89 6.26
N LEU A 5 -1.20 30.23 7.02
CA LEU A 5 -1.56 29.78 8.37
C LEU A 5 -1.91 31.00 9.25
N PRO A 6 -2.99 30.96 10.03
CA PRO A 6 -3.29 32.04 10.97
C PRO A 6 -2.14 32.14 12.00
N GLY A 7 -1.83 33.37 12.43
CA GLY A 7 -0.95 33.59 13.58
C GLY A 7 -1.46 32.86 14.84
N PHE A 8 -0.67 32.86 15.92
CA PHE A 8 -0.98 32.18 17.20
C PHE A 8 -2.14 32.81 17.98
N ASP A 9 -3.31 32.96 17.36
CA ASP A 9 -4.56 33.38 17.99
C ASP A 9 -5.50 32.18 18.11
N ILE A 10 -5.64 31.66 19.33
CA ILE A 10 -6.43 30.46 19.65
C ILE A 10 -7.88 30.58 19.14
N LYS A 11 -8.46 31.78 19.16
CA LYS A 11 -9.84 32.00 18.67
C LYS A 11 -9.93 31.80 17.16
N LYS A 12 -8.93 32.24 16.40
CA LYS A 12 -8.85 32.03 14.94
C LYS A 12 -8.61 30.57 14.60
N TRP A 13 -7.78 29.86 15.37
CA TRP A 13 -7.57 28.42 15.16
C TRP A 13 -8.83 27.60 15.41
N LYS A 14 -9.68 28.00 16.37
CA LYS A 14 -10.94 27.32 16.64
C LYS A 14 -11.91 27.36 15.45
N SER A 15 -11.92 28.45 14.67
CA SER A 15 -12.79 28.60 13.48
C SER A 15 -12.13 28.21 12.16
N TYR A 16 -10.80 28.03 12.12
CA TYR A 16 -10.05 27.73 10.91
C TYR A 16 -10.42 26.37 10.29
N ALA A 17 -10.49 25.33 11.13
CA ALA A 17 -10.78 23.96 10.73
C ALA A 17 -11.92 23.38 11.58
N ASP A 18 -12.66 22.41 11.02
CA ASP A 18 -13.60 21.62 11.82
C ASP A 18 -12.81 20.52 12.57
N TRP A 19 -12.65 20.75 13.88
CA TRP A 19 -11.92 19.86 14.79
C TRP A 19 -12.58 18.50 14.98
N ARG A 20 -13.91 18.40 14.79
CA ARG A 20 -14.62 17.12 14.90
C ARG A 20 -14.24 16.19 13.76
N LEU A 21 -14.27 16.69 12.52
CA LEU A 21 -13.78 15.97 11.35
C LEU A 21 -12.30 15.62 11.49
N LEU A 22 -11.46 16.54 11.96
CA LEU A 22 -10.04 16.28 12.16
C LEU A 22 -9.79 15.13 13.15
N ILE A 23 -10.39 15.19 14.35
CA ILE A 23 -10.26 14.16 15.38
C ILE A 23 -10.79 12.82 14.86
N PHE A 24 -11.94 12.83 14.17
CA PHE A 24 -12.49 11.64 13.56
C PHE A 24 -11.51 10.99 12.58
N LEU A 25 -10.92 11.76 11.65
CA LEU A 25 -9.93 11.24 10.70
C LEU A 25 -8.68 10.69 11.39
N LEU A 26 -8.13 11.41 12.36
CA LEU A 26 -6.92 11.00 13.09
C LEU A 26 -7.13 9.68 13.85
N LEU A 27 -8.28 9.50 14.50
CA LEU A 27 -8.59 8.28 15.23
C LEU A 27 -9.01 7.13 14.30
N PHE A 28 -9.84 7.40 13.29
CA PHE A 28 -10.40 6.36 12.44
C PHE A 28 -9.38 5.76 11.46
N ILE A 29 -8.34 6.50 11.07
CA ILE A 29 -7.27 5.97 10.19
C ILE A 29 -6.32 5.03 10.93
N ASN A 30 -6.28 5.08 12.26
CA ASN A 30 -5.44 4.21 13.08
C ASN A 30 -5.64 2.72 12.77
N VAL A 31 -4.56 1.92 12.76
CA VAL A 31 -4.61 0.47 12.47
C VAL A 31 -5.45 -0.33 13.47
N LYS A 32 -5.59 0.17 14.72
CA LYS A 32 -6.26 -0.54 15.81
C LYS A 32 -7.78 -0.35 15.74
N ILE A 33 -8.52 -1.45 15.56
CA ILE A 33 -9.99 -1.45 15.53
C ILE A 33 -10.64 -0.80 16.77
N PRO A 34 -10.15 -1.00 18.01
CA PRO A 34 -10.71 -0.30 19.17
C PRO A 34 -10.66 1.23 19.06
N VAL A 35 -9.59 1.78 18.48
CA VAL A 35 -9.44 3.23 18.26
C VAL A 35 -10.47 3.73 17.24
N LYS A 36 -10.73 2.94 16.19
CA LYS A 36 -11.78 3.25 15.20
C LYS A 36 -13.17 3.21 15.82
N ALA A 37 -13.46 2.26 16.71
CA ALA A 37 -14.72 2.19 17.42
C ALA A 37 -14.93 3.44 18.31
N VAL A 38 -13.88 3.89 19.02
CA VAL A 38 -13.90 5.15 19.77
C VAL A 38 -14.13 6.35 18.85
N ALA A 39 -13.53 6.39 17.66
CA ALA A 39 -13.77 7.44 16.67
C ALA A 39 -15.25 7.50 16.23
N ILE A 40 -15.86 6.34 15.99
CA ILE A 40 -17.28 6.22 15.61
C ILE A 40 -18.18 6.66 16.77
N LEU A 41 -17.90 6.19 17.99
CA LEU A 41 -18.65 6.61 19.18
C LEU A 41 -18.57 8.13 19.37
N PHE A 42 -17.36 8.70 19.32
CA PHE A 42 -17.11 10.14 19.43
C PHE A 42 -17.95 10.93 18.41
N VAL A 43 -17.89 10.55 17.13
CA VAL A 43 -18.58 11.33 16.09
C VAL A 43 -20.10 11.25 16.24
N TYR A 44 -20.66 10.07 16.57
CA TYR A 44 -22.10 9.91 16.78
C TYR A 44 -22.62 10.60 18.04
N LEU A 45 -21.81 10.69 19.10
CA LEU A 45 -22.14 11.51 20.27
C LEU A 45 -22.09 13.01 19.94
N SER A 46 -21.14 13.43 19.09
CA SER A 46 -20.97 14.84 18.72
C SER A 46 -21.98 15.37 17.70
N GLN A 47 -22.56 14.49 16.88
CA GLN A 47 -23.57 14.81 15.87
C GLN A 47 -24.52 13.62 15.64
N PRO A 48 -25.45 13.38 16.58
CA PRO A 48 -26.37 12.25 16.46
C PRO A 48 -27.27 12.44 15.24
N ASP A 49 -27.12 11.53 14.27
CA ASP A 49 -27.99 11.40 13.11
C ASP A 49 -27.92 9.96 12.64
N PHE A 50 -29.08 9.32 12.47
CA PHE A 50 -29.20 7.94 12.00
C PHE A 50 -30.03 7.86 10.70
N LYS A 51 -30.21 8.99 10.01
CA LYS A 51 -30.92 9.06 8.73
C LYS A 51 -29.96 8.72 7.58
N PHE A 52 -29.72 7.41 7.38
CA PHE A 52 -28.82 6.91 6.34
C PHE A 52 -29.23 7.32 4.92
N GLY A 53 -30.53 7.42 4.63
CA GLY A 53 -31.03 7.89 3.34
C GLY A 53 -30.77 6.91 2.18
N PHE A 54 -30.78 5.61 2.45
CA PHE A 54 -30.70 4.58 1.42
C PHE A 54 -31.95 4.58 0.54
N ARG A 55 -31.74 4.68 -0.77
CA ARG A 55 -32.80 4.64 -1.80
C ARG A 55 -32.24 3.97 -3.05
N LEU A 56 -33.03 3.16 -3.75
CA LEU A 56 -32.58 2.51 -4.99
C LEU A 56 -32.17 3.53 -6.05
N LYS A 57 -32.90 4.64 -6.15
CA LYS A 57 -32.57 5.80 -6.98
C LYS A 57 -32.12 6.95 -6.11
N ASN A 58 -31.05 7.64 -6.51
CA ASN A 58 -30.50 8.79 -5.79
C ASN A 58 -30.21 8.53 -4.30
N SER A 59 -29.66 7.34 -3.99
CA SER A 59 -29.17 7.04 -2.64
C SER A 59 -28.18 8.11 -2.17
N ARG A 60 -28.29 8.48 -0.89
CA ARG A 60 -27.34 9.40 -0.22
C ARG A 60 -25.97 8.75 0.00
N LEU A 61 -25.94 7.44 0.18
CA LEU A 61 -24.74 6.63 0.42
C LEU A 61 -24.62 5.51 -0.63
N PRO A 62 -23.41 4.99 -0.91
CA PRO A 62 -23.24 3.82 -1.77
C PRO A 62 -24.06 2.63 -1.26
N LEU A 63 -24.97 2.09 -2.08
CA LEU A 63 -25.87 0.98 -1.68
C LEU A 63 -25.09 -0.31 -1.36
N PHE A 64 -23.87 -0.44 -1.88
CA PHE A 64 -22.99 -1.58 -1.61
C PHE A 64 -22.83 -1.86 -0.11
N TYR A 65 -22.65 -0.82 0.71
CA TYR A 65 -22.51 -0.99 2.16
C TYR A 65 -23.75 -1.60 2.83
N LEU A 66 -24.94 -1.45 2.25
CA LEU A 66 -26.15 -2.12 2.73
C LEU A 66 -26.24 -3.55 2.18
N LEU A 67 -25.91 -3.74 0.90
CA LEU A 67 -26.04 -5.03 0.20
C LEU A 67 -25.03 -6.09 0.66
N VAL A 68 -23.88 -5.69 1.19
CA VAL A 68 -22.85 -6.63 1.63
C VAL A 68 -23.34 -7.53 2.79
N PHE A 69 -24.21 -7.02 3.67
CA PHE A 69 -24.76 -7.76 4.80
C PHE A 69 -25.60 -8.97 4.39
N PRO A 70 -26.66 -8.82 3.57
CA PRO A 70 -27.45 -9.97 3.12
C PRO A 70 -26.62 -10.92 2.24
N ILE A 71 -25.69 -10.42 1.43
CA ILE A 71 -24.80 -11.29 0.64
C ILE A 71 -23.95 -12.17 1.57
N ALA A 72 -23.33 -11.57 2.60
CA ALA A 72 -22.55 -12.29 3.59
C ALA A 72 -23.40 -13.31 4.38
N ALA A 73 -24.63 -12.93 4.76
CA ALA A 73 -25.55 -13.82 5.46
C ALA A 73 -25.97 -15.03 4.61
N ILE A 74 -26.25 -14.83 3.31
CA ILE A 74 -26.55 -15.93 2.39
C ILE A 74 -25.32 -16.83 2.23
N ALA A 75 -24.13 -16.25 2.04
CA ALA A 75 -22.88 -17.02 1.96
C ALA A 75 -22.66 -17.87 3.22
N PHE A 76 -22.88 -17.28 4.40
CA PHE A 76 -22.80 -17.94 5.70
C PHE A 76 -23.78 -19.12 5.83
N ILE A 77 -25.03 -18.96 5.43
CA ILE A 77 -26.05 -20.02 5.47
C ILE A 77 -25.71 -21.15 4.47
N THR A 78 -25.32 -20.81 3.25
CA THR A 78 -25.00 -21.78 2.19
C THR A 78 -23.72 -22.57 2.47
N ASP A 79 -22.84 -22.07 3.34
CA ASP A 79 -21.65 -22.79 3.78
C ASP A 79 -21.91 -23.84 4.86
N LYS A 80 -23.14 -23.91 5.41
CA LYS A 80 -23.53 -24.83 6.50
C LYS A 80 -22.64 -24.72 7.75
N SER A 81 -21.89 -23.63 7.87
CA SER A 81 -20.93 -23.38 8.94
C SER A 81 -21.55 -22.72 10.17
N LEU A 82 -22.88 -22.55 10.17
CA LEU A 82 -23.72 -22.03 11.26
C LEU A 82 -23.42 -22.65 12.63
N PHE A 83 -23.05 -23.93 12.65
CA PHE A 83 -22.80 -24.70 13.87
C PHE A 83 -21.35 -24.62 14.37
N MET A 84 -20.44 -24.00 13.62
CA MET A 84 -19.04 -23.86 14.01
C MET A 84 -18.84 -22.58 14.82
N LEU A 85 -18.79 -22.71 16.15
CA LEU A 85 -18.65 -21.56 17.05
C LEU A 85 -17.43 -20.68 16.76
N ASN A 86 -16.30 -21.26 16.34
CA ASN A 86 -15.11 -20.49 15.98
C ASN A 86 -15.33 -19.67 14.71
N TYR A 87 -16.08 -20.21 13.74
CA TYR A 87 -16.43 -19.47 12.54
C TYR A 87 -17.44 -18.36 12.82
N LEU A 88 -18.39 -18.56 13.74
CA LEU A 88 -19.34 -17.52 14.13
C LEU A 88 -18.64 -16.24 14.62
N VAL A 89 -17.52 -16.38 15.34
CA VAL A 89 -16.68 -15.25 15.78
C VAL A 89 -16.04 -14.54 14.59
N VAL A 90 -15.51 -15.30 13.62
CA VAL A 90 -14.92 -14.77 12.37
C VAL A 90 -15.98 -13.99 11.58
N PHE A 91 -17.13 -14.61 11.32
CA PHE A 91 -18.25 -13.99 10.63
C PHE A 91 -18.71 -12.71 11.34
N GLY A 92 -18.95 -12.78 12.66
CA GLY A 92 -19.38 -11.63 13.46
C GLY A 92 -18.39 -10.46 13.41
N TRP A 93 -17.09 -10.75 13.42
CA TRP A 93 -16.05 -9.72 13.31
C TRP A 93 -16.01 -9.05 11.93
N GLY A 94 -16.15 -9.81 10.84
CA GLY A 94 -16.23 -9.20 9.51
C GLY A 94 -17.49 -8.37 9.32
N MET A 95 -18.64 -8.81 9.85
CA MET A 95 -19.87 -8.03 9.87
C MET A 95 -19.71 -6.72 10.66
N ALA A 96 -18.99 -6.77 11.80
CA ALA A 96 -18.65 -5.57 12.56
C ALA A 96 -17.74 -4.61 11.77
N CYS A 97 -16.78 -5.13 10.98
CA CYS A 97 -15.93 -4.29 10.12
C CYS A 97 -16.76 -3.58 9.04
N TRP A 98 -17.69 -4.27 8.38
CA TRP A 98 -18.61 -3.64 7.42
C TRP A 98 -19.53 -2.61 8.07
N LEU A 99 -20.01 -2.88 9.29
CA LEU A 99 -20.81 -1.93 10.04
C LEU A 99 -20.00 -0.67 10.37
N LEU A 100 -18.76 -0.80 10.82
CA LEU A 100 -17.88 0.34 11.04
C LEU A 100 -17.66 1.15 9.75
N ALA A 101 -17.46 0.49 8.61
CA ALA A 101 -17.33 1.15 7.32
C ALA A 101 -18.59 1.96 6.96
N LEU A 102 -19.77 1.34 7.11
CA LEU A 102 -21.07 1.97 6.86
C LEU A 102 -21.29 3.19 7.77
N LEU A 103 -21.01 3.06 9.07
CA LEU A 103 -21.15 4.14 10.03
C LEU A 103 -20.17 5.29 9.73
N ALA A 104 -18.94 4.97 9.31
CA ALA A 104 -17.94 5.96 8.93
C ALA A 104 -18.36 6.78 7.71
N ILE A 105 -18.75 6.12 6.61
CA ILE A 105 -19.17 6.84 5.39
C ILE A 105 -20.43 7.66 5.62
N HIS A 106 -21.35 7.18 6.47
CA HIS A 106 -22.53 7.94 6.86
C HIS A 106 -22.15 9.27 7.52
N GLN A 107 -21.24 9.22 8.50
CA GLN A 107 -20.81 10.40 9.24
C GLN A 107 -19.94 11.34 8.39
N LEU A 108 -19.06 10.80 7.55
CA LEU A 108 -18.33 11.60 6.55
C LEU A 108 -19.28 12.35 5.62
N LYS A 109 -20.28 11.67 5.07
CA LYS A 109 -21.27 12.30 4.19
C LYS A 109 -22.02 13.41 4.91
N LEU A 110 -22.40 13.20 6.16
CA LEU A 110 -23.07 14.20 6.98
C LEU A 110 -22.21 15.44 7.23
N MET A 111 -20.92 15.23 7.54
CA MET A 111 -19.95 16.33 7.69
C MET A 111 -19.77 17.09 6.38
N VAL A 112 -19.63 16.38 5.26
CA VAL A 112 -19.52 17.00 3.93
C VAL A 112 -20.78 17.79 3.60
N ASP A 113 -21.97 17.31 3.96
CA ASP A 113 -23.22 18.04 3.71
C ASP A 113 -23.30 19.33 4.53
N LYS A 114 -22.98 19.27 5.82
CA LYS A 114 -23.12 20.39 6.77
C LYS A 114 -22.01 21.44 6.70
N LEU A 115 -20.76 21.04 6.49
CA LEU A 115 -19.60 21.94 6.55
C LEU A 115 -19.37 22.65 5.21
N SER A 116 -18.82 23.86 5.23
CA SER A 116 -18.42 24.53 3.98
C SER A 116 -17.23 23.79 3.34
N THR A 117 -17.09 23.91 2.02
CA THR A 117 -15.94 23.33 1.29
C THR A 117 -14.61 23.91 1.76
N GLU A 118 -14.61 25.19 2.17
CA GLU A 118 -13.44 25.87 2.72
C GLU A 118 -13.01 25.30 4.08
N THR A 119 -13.96 25.08 4.99
CA THR A 119 -13.65 24.49 6.31
C THR A 119 -13.06 23.08 6.15
N ILE A 120 -13.62 22.26 5.24
CA ILE A 120 -13.07 20.92 4.96
C ILE A 120 -11.67 21.03 4.34
N TYR A 121 -11.44 21.97 3.43
CA TYR A 121 -10.13 22.23 2.85
C TYR A 121 -9.08 22.58 3.92
N HIS A 122 -9.39 23.46 4.86
CA HIS A 122 -8.49 23.78 5.98
C HIS A 122 -8.27 22.58 6.92
N THR A 123 -9.32 21.81 7.23
CA THR A 123 -9.19 20.56 8.00
C THR A 123 -8.24 19.58 7.31
N LEU A 124 -8.32 19.44 5.98
CA LEU A 124 -7.43 18.57 5.20
C LEU A 124 -5.98 19.08 5.21
N ILE A 125 -5.75 20.40 5.15
CA ILE A 125 -4.39 20.96 5.31
C ILE A 125 -3.80 20.53 6.65
N VAL A 126 -4.52 20.77 7.76
CA VAL A 126 -4.05 20.43 9.10
C VAL A 126 -3.81 18.92 9.21
N PHE A 127 -4.73 18.10 8.71
CA PHE A 127 -4.59 16.64 8.67
C PHE A 127 -3.30 16.18 7.97
N PHE A 128 -3.00 16.70 6.79
CA PHE A 128 -1.80 16.32 6.03
C PHE A 128 -0.51 16.83 6.66
N ILE A 129 -0.54 18.00 7.31
CA ILE A 129 0.60 18.51 8.10
C ILE A 129 0.88 17.57 9.28
N ILE A 130 -0.16 17.17 10.03
CA ILE A 130 0.00 16.22 11.14
C ILE A 130 0.58 14.90 10.62
N ASN A 131 0.08 14.37 9.50
CA ASN A 131 0.64 13.16 8.90
C ASN A 131 2.12 13.29 8.52
N ALA A 132 2.51 14.43 7.94
CA ALA A 132 3.90 14.72 7.61
C ALA A 132 4.78 14.79 8.87
N LEU A 133 4.30 15.43 9.94
CA LEU A 133 5.02 15.52 11.22
C LEU A 133 5.22 14.14 11.86
N PHE A 134 4.20 13.27 11.86
CA PHE A 134 4.34 11.89 12.36
C PHE A 134 5.34 11.10 11.52
N SER A 135 5.29 11.24 10.19
CA SER A 135 6.23 10.58 9.29
C SER A 135 7.67 11.05 9.49
N ALA A 136 7.87 12.36 9.68
CA ALA A 136 9.16 12.94 10.01
C ALA A 136 9.64 12.47 11.40
N GLY A 137 8.74 12.35 12.37
CA GLY A 137 9.02 11.77 13.68
C GLY A 137 9.47 10.31 13.61
N ASN A 138 8.83 9.49 12.76
CA ASN A 138 9.28 8.12 12.50
C ASN A 138 10.72 8.11 11.95
N LEU A 139 11.00 8.95 10.95
CA LEU A 139 12.33 9.05 10.37
C LEU A 139 13.39 9.55 11.37
N ALA A 140 13.06 10.58 12.16
CA ALA A 140 13.95 11.13 13.18
C ALA A 140 14.29 10.09 14.26
N TYR A 141 13.30 9.27 14.66
CA TYR A 141 13.53 8.14 15.55
C TYR A 141 14.51 7.12 14.94
N ILE A 142 14.35 6.77 13.66
CA ILE A 142 15.26 5.86 12.95
C ILE A 142 16.67 6.46 12.86
N MET A 143 16.80 7.75 12.51
CA MET A 143 18.09 8.46 12.48
C MET A 143 18.76 8.43 13.86
N TRP A 144 17.98 8.59 14.94
CA TRP A 144 18.49 8.54 16.30
C TRP A 144 18.96 7.14 16.71
N VAL A 145 18.24 6.08 16.32
CA VAL A 145 18.62 4.68 16.59
C VAL A 145 19.85 4.28 15.78
N THR A 146 19.88 4.60 14.49
CA THR A 146 20.96 4.22 13.56
C THR A 146 22.19 5.12 13.65
N LYS A 147 22.08 6.28 14.33
CA LYS A 147 23.12 7.32 14.41
C LYS A 147 23.61 7.82 13.04
N THR A 148 22.75 7.78 12.03
CA THR A 148 23.03 8.32 10.70
C THR A 148 21.97 9.34 10.28
N ILE A 149 22.39 10.32 9.49
CA ILE A 149 21.49 11.31 8.87
C ILE A 149 20.69 10.66 7.75
N ASN A 150 21.28 9.73 6.99
CA ASN A 150 20.59 9.04 5.90
C ASN A 150 20.45 7.54 6.20
N PRO A 151 19.37 7.11 6.89
CA PRO A 151 19.17 5.72 7.25
C PRO A 151 18.94 4.80 6.04
N TYR A 152 18.49 5.32 4.88
CA TYR A 152 18.33 4.53 3.65
C TYR A 152 19.64 3.93 3.13
N THR A 153 20.78 4.52 3.50
CA THR A 153 22.12 4.02 3.15
C THR A 153 22.76 3.19 4.26
N PHE A 154 22.10 3.07 5.41
CA PHE A 154 22.61 2.37 6.58
C PHE A 154 22.46 0.86 6.42
N ARG A 155 23.58 0.15 6.32
CA ARG A 155 23.61 -1.31 6.17
C ARG A 155 23.72 -2.08 7.48
N GLY A 156 23.92 -1.42 8.61
CA GLY A 156 24.02 -2.07 9.92
C GLY A 156 22.68 -2.65 10.39
N MET A 157 22.68 -3.26 11.58
CA MET A 157 21.49 -3.88 12.18
C MET A 157 20.83 -4.91 11.25
N ASN A 158 21.64 -5.76 10.61
CA ASN A 158 21.17 -6.77 9.66
C ASN A 158 20.31 -6.18 8.53
N GLN A 159 20.63 -4.95 8.11
CA GLN A 159 19.92 -4.18 7.08
C GLN A 159 18.44 -3.90 7.40
N GLN A 160 18.05 -3.83 8.68
CA GLN A 160 16.69 -3.48 9.09
C GLN A 160 16.21 -2.16 8.49
N TYR A 161 17.09 -1.15 8.40
CA TYR A 161 16.76 0.20 7.96
C TYR A 161 17.34 0.56 6.58
N PHE A 162 17.94 -0.33 5.81
CA PHE A 162 18.55 0.03 4.52
C PHE A 162 17.48 0.43 3.47
N ILE A 163 17.26 -0.42 2.47
CA ILE A 163 16.14 -0.29 1.52
C ILE A 163 14.78 -0.28 2.25
N ASN A 164 14.72 -0.86 3.45
CA ASN A 164 13.50 -1.00 4.25
C ASN A 164 13.27 0.17 5.25
N THR A 165 14.05 1.26 5.25
CA THR A 165 13.71 2.44 6.11
C THR A 165 12.27 2.88 5.85
N GLY A 166 11.88 2.98 4.58
CA GLY A 166 10.55 3.47 4.19
C GLY A 166 9.41 2.63 4.76
N ASP A 167 9.63 1.32 4.96
CA ASP A 167 8.65 0.40 5.55
C ASP A 167 8.28 0.74 7.00
N ASN A 168 9.14 1.50 7.69
CA ASN A 168 8.95 1.93 9.07
C ASN A 168 8.31 3.32 9.19
N ILE A 169 7.95 3.98 8.07
CA ILE A 169 7.35 5.32 8.05
C ILE A 169 5.83 5.21 7.91
N ALA A 170 5.17 4.91 9.03
CA ALA A 170 3.75 4.62 9.11
C ALA A 170 2.82 5.85 9.13
N GLY A 171 3.36 7.04 9.44
CA GLY A 171 2.58 8.27 9.58
C GLY A 171 1.51 8.15 10.67
N ILE A 172 0.40 8.88 10.53
CA ILE A 172 -0.70 8.85 11.53
C ILE A 172 -1.48 7.53 11.57
N SER A 173 -1.31 6.67 10.55
CA SER A 173 -2.05 5.41 10.46
C SER A 173 -1.54 4.37 11.45
N PHE A 174 -0.25 4.44 11.82
CA PHE A 174 0.46 3.40 12.56
C PHE A 174 0.31 2.00 11.95
N ASP A 175 0.00 1.92 10.64
CA ASP A 175 -0.09 0.69 9.86
C ASP A 175 1.17 0.53 9.00
N ILE A 176 1.09 -0.24 7.92
CA ILE A 176 2.16 -0.38 6.93
C ILE A 176 2.45 0.95 6.20
N SER A 177 3.72 1.15 5.80
CA SER A 177 4.19 2.31 5.01
C SER A 177 3.36 2.58 3.76
N SER A 178 2.85 1.53 3.12
CA SER A 178 2.02 1.66 1.92
C SER A 178 0.69 2.36 2.21
N THR A 179 0.11 2.21 3.40
CA THR A 179 -1.09 2.97 3.83
C THR A 179 -0.79 4.47 3.86
N ASN A 180 0.35 4.84 4.45
CA ASN A 180 0.80 6.23 4.50
C ASN A 180 1.11 6.79 3.10
N ALA A 181 1.77 5.99 2.26
CA ALA A 181 2.08 6.33 0.88
C ALA A 181 0.82 6.67 0.08
N ILE A 182 -0.24 5.85 0.21
CA ILE A 182 -1.51 6.06 -0.49
C ILE A 182 -2.22 7.32 0.02
N ILE A 183 -2.26 7.53 1.34
CA ILE A 183 -2.84 8.75 1.92
C ILE A 183 -2.13 9.98 1.36
N CYS A 184 -0.79 9.98 1.35
CA CYS A 184 0.00 11.07 0.78
C CYS A 184 -0.24 11.25 -0.73
N ALA A 185 -0.39 10.17 -1.49
CA ALA A 185 -0.68 10.22 -2.92
C ALA A 185 -2.03 10.88 -3.19
N PHE A 186 -3.06 10.57 -2.39
CA PHE A 186 -4.33 11.30 -2.43
C PHE A 186 -4.16 12.78 -2.12
N GLY A 187 -3.34 13.12 -1.13
CA GLY A 187 -2.99 14.51 -0.80
C GLY A 187 -2.34 15.25 -1.97
N VAL A 188 -1.35 14.64 -2.64
CA VAL A 188 -0.69 15.24 -3.81
C VAL A 188 -1.71 15.51 -4.92
N LEU A 189 -2.52 14.51 -5.29
CA LEU A 189 -3.56 14.68 -6.33
C LEU A 189 -4.54 15.79 -5.96
N TYR A 190 -4.99 15.83 -4.71
CA TYR A 190 -5.90 16.88 -4.24
C TYR A 190 -5.27 18.27 -4.34
N PHE A 191 -4.06 18.46 -3.79
CA PHE A 191 -3.43 19.78 -3.72
C PHE A 191 -2.87 20.28 -5.06
N VAL A 192 -2.55 19.39 -6.00
CA VAL A 192 -2.27 19.77 -7.40
C VAL A 192 -3.48 20.50 -7.98
N PHE A 193 -4.69 19.96 -7.82
CA PHE A 193 -5.90 20.59 -8.35
C PHE A 193 -6.31 21.86 -7.59
N LYS A 194 -6.02 21.92 -6.29
CA LYS A 194 -6.18 23.14 -5.49
C LYS A 194 -5.10 24.21 -5.74
N ARG A 195 -4.09 23.90 -6.55
CA ARG A 195 -2.95 24.78 -6.86
C ARG A 195 -2.21 25.24 -5.59
N ASN A 196 -2.10 24.37 -4.60
CA ASN A 196 -1.39 24.65 -3.35
C ASN A 196 -0.01 23.99 -3.38
N LEU A 197 0.98 24.70 -3.93
CA LEU A 197 2.35 24.20 -4.07
C LEU A 197 2.98 23.75 -2.74
N PRO A 198 2.90 24.53 -1.63
CA PRO A 198 3.45 24.09 -0.34
C PRO A 198 2.92 22.71 0.09
N MET A 199 1.60 22.50 -0.02
CA MET A 199 1.02 21.22 0.38
C MET A 199 1.34 20.08 -0.59
N VAL A 200 1.49 20.36 -1.89
CA VAL A 200 2.02 19.38 -2.85
C VAL A 200 3.41 18.93 -2.42
N ILE A 201 4.30 19.86 -2.06
CA ILE A 201 5.65 19.55 -1.59
C ILE A 201 5.60 18.73 -0.30
N VAL A 202 4.80 19.12 0.69
CA VAL A 202 4.64 18.38 1.96
C VAL A 202 4.17 16.95 1.72
N CYS A 203 3.08 16.76 0.97
CA CYS A 203 2.54 15.42 0.69
C CYS A 203 3.51 14.59 -0.15
N MET A 204 4.15 15.18 -1.15
CA MET A 204 5.07 14.45 -2.03
C MET A 204 6.36 14.06 -1.31
N SER A 205 6.90 14.94 -0.46
CA SER A 205 8.07 14.64 0.36
C SER A 205 7.76 13.50 1.32
N THR A 206 6.59 13.56 1.99
CA THR A 206 6.15 12.48 2.88
C THR A 206 5.95 11.16 2.14
N LEU A 207 5.36 11.18 0.94
CA LEU A 207 5.24 10.01 0.08
C LEU A 207 6.61 9.43 -0.28
N ALA A 208 7.56 10.30 -0.68
CA ALA A 208 8.90 9.89 -1.09
C ALA A 208 9.67 9.22 0.06
N LEU A 209 9.45 9.62 1.32
CA LEU A 209 10.02 8.95 2.49
C LEU A 209 9.53 7.49 2.63
N THR A 210 8.29 7.19 2.26
CA THR A 210 7.78 5.81 2.43
C THR A 210 8.41 4.79 1.48
N TYR A 211 8.96 5.22 0.34
CA TYR A 211 9.53 4.38 -0.73
C TYR A 211 8.69 3.13 -1.09
N SER A 212 7.36 3.22 -1.03
CA SER A 212 6.50 2.13 -1.51
C SER A 212 6.55 2.08 -3.04
N ASN A 213 7.38 1.19 -3.61
CA ASN A 213 7.63 1.09 -5.05
C ASN A 213 6.35 0.84 -5.86
N LEU A 214 5.48 -0.05 -5.38
CA LEU A 214 4.21 -0.35 -6.06
C LEU A 214 3.26 0.85 -6.08
N VAL A 215 3.11 1.55 -4.94
CA VAL A 215 2.27 2.74 -4.84
C VAL A 215 2.85 3.87 -5.67
N SER A 216 4.17 4.05 -5.66
CA SER A 216 4.85 5.10 -6.44
C SER A 216 4.74 4.87 -7.94
N MET A 217 4.83 3.63 -8.41
CA MET A 217 4.60 3.26 -9.82
C MET A 217 3.16 3.58 -10.23
N LEU A 218 2.17 3.10 -9.45
CA LEU A 218 0.76 3.36 -9.72
C LEU A 218 0.45 4.87 -9.71
N PHE A 219 0.98 5.59 -8.74
CA PHE A 219 0.84 7.03 -8.62
C PHE A 219 1.47 7.77 -9.81
N SER A 220 2.65 7.36 -10.26
CA SER A 220 3.32 7.95 -11.44
C SER A 220 2.50 7.76 -12.71
N LEU A 221 1.88 6.58 -12.91
CA LEU A 221 0.96 6.32 -14.02
C LEU A 221 -0.27 7.24 -13.96
N VAL A 222 -0.83 7.44 -12.77
CA VAL A 222 -1.98 8.35 -12.57
C VAL A 222 -1.58 9.81 -12.79
N LEU A 223 -0.38 10.23 -12.37
CA LEU A 223 0.15 11.55 -12.65
C LEU A 223 0.36 11.76 -14.16
N ALA A 224 0.91 10.77 -14.87
CA ALA A 224 1.09 10.84 -16.31
C ALA A 224 -0.26 10.98 -17.03
N PHE A 225 -1.25 10.16 -16.66
CA PHE A 225 -2.62 10.30 -17.17
C PHE A 225 -3.20 11.70 -16.90
N THR A 226 -3.03 12.20 -15.67
CA THR A 226 -3.52 13.54 -15.27
C THR A 226 -2.84 14.65 -16.07
N PHE A 227 -1.53 14.53 -16.28
CA PHE A 227 -0.72 15.46 -17.06
C PHE A 227 -1.20 15.55 -18.51
N ILE A 228 -1.54 14.41 -19.12
CA ILE A 228 -1.97 14.36 -20.52
C ILE A 228 -3.41 14.87 -20.67
N PHE A 229 -4.34 14.39 -19.84
CA PHE A 229 -5.78 14.51 -20.13
C PHE A 229 -6.58 15.46 -19.24
N LYS A 230 -6.12 15.77 -18.02
CA LYS A 230 -6.97 16.38 -16.98
C LYS A 230 -6.36 17.58 -16.24
N SER A 231 -5.26 18.13 -16.73
CA SER A 231 -4.52 19.20 -16.07
C SER A 231 -4.43 20.50 -16.87
N THR A 232 -4.49 21.63 -16.17
CA THR A 232 -4.15 22.96 -16.70
C THR A 232 -2.64 23.19 -16.71
N ARG A 233 -2.16 24.27 -17.35
CA ARG A 233 -0.73 24.63 -17.38
C ARG A 233 -0.11 24.69 -15.98
N ASP A 234 -0.77 25.35 -15.02
CA ASP A 234 -0.30 25.44 -13.63
C ASP A 234 -0.21 24.05 -12.97
N GLN A 235 -1.22 23.21 -13.17
CA GLN A 235 -1.26 21.86 -12.61
C GLN A 235 -0.17 20.98 -13.23
N LYS A 236 0.11 21.12 -14.53
CA LYS A 236 1.22 20.44 -15.20
C LYS A 236 2.56 20.82 -14.56
N SER A 237 2.78 22.10 -14.27
CA SER A 237 3.99 22.55 -13.55
C SER A 237 4.09 21.90 -12.15
N LEU A 238 2.98 21.82 -11.40
CA LEU A 238 2.98 21.16 -10.09
C LEU A 238 3.25 19.64 -10.19
N ILE A 239 2.73 18.98 -11.22
CA ILE A 239 3.01 17.56 -11.49
C ILE A 239 4.48 17.35 -11.79
N VAL A 240 5.09 18.21 -12.62
CA VAL A 240 6.53 18.17 -12.92
C VAL A 240 7.36 18.35 -11.65
N VAL A 241 7.00 19.31 -10.79
CA VAL A 241 7.66 19.49 -9.49
C VAL A 241 7.56 18.23 -8.62
N ALA A 242 6.38 17.61 -8.55
CA ALA A 242 6.18 16.37 -7.79
C ALA A 242 7.05 15.21 -8.30
N ILE A 243 7.12 15.04 -9.63
CA ILE A 243 7.98 14.01 -10.27
C ILE A 243 9.46 14.31 -10.01
N LEU A 244 9.90 15.57 -10.16
CA LEU A 244 11.29 15.94 -9.88
C LEU A 244 11.66 15.67 -8.43
N LEU A 245 10.77 15.97 -7.47
CA LEU A 245 10.99 15.67 -6.06
C LEU A 245 11.15 14.16 -5.83
N TYR A 246 10.33 13.34 -6.48
CA TYR A 246 10.44 11.88 -6.43
C TYR A 246 11.80 11.40 -6.98
N VAL A 247 12.18 11.88 -8.16
CA VAL A 247 13.44 11.51 -8.83
C VAL A 247 14.65 11.91 -7.99
N VAL A 248 14.66 13.13 -7.44
CA VAL A 248 15.72 13.59 -6.55
C VAL A 248 15.81 12.72 -5.31
N SER A 249 14.66 12.32 -4.74
CA SER A 249 14.62 11.41 -3.60
C SER A 249 15.26 10.05 -3.96
N LEU A 250 14.87 9.44 -5.08
CA LEU A 250 15.46 8.19 -5.54
C LEU A 250 16.97 8.31 -5.74
N VAL A 251 17.45 9.35 -6.42
CA VAL A 251 18.88 9.48 -6.76
C VAL A 251 19.74 9.85 -5.55
N LYS A 252 19.23 10.70 -4.63
CA LYS A 252 20.05 11.28 -3.55
C LYS A 252 19.81 10.63 -2.19
N ILE A 253 18.58 10.20 -1.90
CA ILE A 253 18.23 9.69 -0.58
C ILE A 253 18.30 8.16 -0.57
N SER A 254 17.72 7.47 -1.56
CA SER A 254 17.72 6.00 -1.64
C SER A 254 18.16 5.47 -3.02
N PRO A 255 19.42 5.69 -3.43
CA PRO A 255 19.91 5.26 -4.75
C PRO A 255 19.81 3.74 -4.96
N GLN A 256 19.80 2.96 -3.89
CA GLN A 256 19.72 1.50 -3.98
C GLN A 256 18.34 0.99 -4.42
N ASN A 257 17.30 1.82 -4.30
CA ASN A 257 15.97 1.49 -4.84
C ASN A 257 15.94 1.46 -6.38
N GLU A 258 16.90 2.11 -7.05
CA GLU A 258 17.02 2.07 -8.52
C GLU A 258 17.21 0.63 -9.02
N GLY A 259 18.12 -0.13 -8.40
CA GLY A 259 18.36 -1.53 -8.77
C GLY A 259 17.12 -2.41 -8.63
N TYR A 260 16.29 -2.17 -7.61
CA TYR A 260 15.03 -2.89 -7.44
C TYR A 260 14.02 -2.58 -8.55
N ILE A 261 13.92 -1.31 -8.98
CA ILE A 261 13.05 -0.91 -10.09
C ILE A 261 13.53 -1.54 -11.40
N ASP A 262 14.84 -1.54 -11.65
CA ASP A 262 15.45 -2.14 -12.83
C ASP A 262 15.20 -3.65 -12.90
N GLU A 263 15.39 -4.37 -11.80
CA GLU A 263 15.08 -5.81 -11.73
C GLU A 263 13.59 -6.07 -11.99
N MET A 264 12.71 -5.25 -11.44
CA MET A 264 11.27 -5.36 -11.66
C MET A 264 10.89 -5.11 -13.12
N MET A 265 11.45 -4.08 -13.76
CA MET A 265 11.23 -3.81 -15.18
C MET A 265 11.79 -4.92 -16.06
N LYS A 266 13.01 -5.39 -15.79
CA LYS A 266 13.62 -6.52 -16.50
C LYS A 266 12.77 -7.78 -16.41
N GLN A 267 12.26 -8.14 -15.24
CA GLN A 267 11.38 -9.30 -15.05
C GLN A 267 10.05 -9.18 -15.80
N THR A 268 9.53 -7.96 -15.92
CA THR A 268 8.26 -7.70 -16.63
C THR A 268 8.45 -7.75 -18.15
N LEU A 269 9.53 -7.15 -18.65
CA LEU A 269 9.88 -7.12 -20.07
C LEU A 269 10.38 -8.48 -20.58
N SER A 270 11.21 -9.20 -19.81
CA SER A 270 11.74 -10.50 -20.21
C SER A 270 10.65 -11.56 -20.32
N LYS A 271 9.64 -11.54 -19.45
CA LYS A 271 8.46 -12.42 -19.56
C LYS A 271 7.60 -12.12 -20.78
N ALA A 272 7.58 -10.88 -21.25
CA ALA A 272 6.90 -10.55 -22.51
C ALA A 272 7.65 -11.09 -23.75
N SER A 273 8.98 -11.29 -23.66
CA SER A 273 9.79 -11.88 -24.73
C SER A 273 9.93 -13.41 -24.68
N ALA A 274 9.65 -14.06 -23.55
CA ALA A 274 9.85 -15.51 -23.39
C ALA A 274 8.76 -16.39 -24.06
N ALA A 275 7.90 -15.83 -24.91
CA ALA A 275 6.81 -16.56 -25.58
C ALA A 275 7.22 -17.29 -26.89
N HIS A 276 8.50 -17.28 -27.26
CA HIS A 276 9.01 -18.16 -28.31
C HIS A 276 10.21 -18.95 -27.79
N PRO A 277 10.08 -20.27 -27.53
CA PRO A 277 11.24 -21.13 -27.56
C PRO A 277 11.72 -21.13 -29.01
N ASN A 278 12.68 -20.25 -29.32
CA ASN A 278 13.51 -20.44 -30.50
C ASN A 278 14.25 -21.75 -30.27
N VAL A 279 13.71 -22.82 -30.86
CA VAL A 279 14.49 -23.95 -31.31
C VAL A 279 15.58 -23.35 -32.20
N ASN A 280 16.79 -23.24 -31.69
CA ASN A 280 17.97 -23.04 -32.52
C ASN A 280 18.39 -24.42 -33.03
N PRO A 281 18.18 -24.75 -34.31
CA PRO A 281 19.02 -25.74 -34.97
C PRO A 281 20.35 -25.08 -35.34
N SER A 282 21.42 -25.88 -35.40
CA SER A 282 22.78 -25.56 -35.88
C SER A 282 23.71 -24.89 -34.85
N ASN A 283 24.78 -25.53 -34.36
CA ASN A 283 26.00 -26.12 -34.96
C ASN A 283 27.18 -25.14 -34.91
N GLN A 284 28.32 -25.60 -34.36
CA GLN A 284 29.70 -25.44 -34.86
C GLN A 284 30.69 -25.93 -33.78
N THR A 285 30.97 -27.23 -33.69
CA THR A 285 32.19 -27.90 -34.24
C THR A 285 33.48 -27.10 -34.15
N GLY A 286 34.49 -27.72 -33.51
CA GLY A 286 35.79 -27.15 -33.21
C GLY A 286 36.60 -26.79 -34.45
N GLY A 287 36.66 -25.50 -34.76
CA GLY A 287 37.70 -24.94 -35.60
C GLY A 287 39.00 -24.84 -34.81
N THR A 288 40.04 -25.51 -35.28
CA THR A 288 41.43 -25.28 -34.85
C THR A 288 41.76 -23.80 -35.01
N LEU A 289 41.96 -23.10 -33.89
CA LEU A 289 42.37 -21.70 -33.85
C LEU A 289 43.56 -21.47 -34.78
N SER A 290 43.48 -20.41 -35.59
CA SER A 290 44.60 -19.98 -36.44
C SER A 290 45.84 -19.68 -35.58
N ARG A 291 47.03 -19.93 -36.13
CA ARG A 291 48.31 -19.74 -35.45
C ARG A 291 48.48 -18.31 -34.90
N ASP A 292 47.87 -17.32 -35.55
CA ASP A 292 47.91 -15.92 -35.12
C ASP A 292 46.96 -15.63 -33.95
N GLU A 293 45.81 -16.31 -33.87
CA GLU A 293 44.90 -16.19 -32.71
C GLU A 293 45.50 -16.82 -31.46
N GLN A 294 46.19 -17.96 -31.61
CA GLN A 294 46.94 -18.56 -30.50
C GLN A 294 48.04 -17.64 -29.97
N ARG A 295 48.79 -16.98 -30.86
CA ARG A 295 49.83 -16.01 -30.49
C ARG A 295 49.26 -14.78 -29.77
N ARG A 296 48.13 -14.25 -30.23
CA ARG A 296 47.46 -13.11 -29.61
C ARG A 296 46.98 -13.44 -28.19
N LYS A 297 46.38 -14.63 -28.02
CA LYS A 297 45.87 -15.10 -26.72
C LYS A 297 47.00 -15.34 -25.72
N PHE A 298 48.14 -15.88 -26.17
CA PHE A 298 49.33 -16.08 -25.34
C PHE A 298 49.95 -14.73 -24.90
N ALA A 299 50.12 -13.78 -25.83
CA ALA A 299 50.68 -12.47 -25.52
C ALA A 299 49.83 -11.70 -24.50
N GLN A 300 48.51 -11.80 -24.62
CA GLN A 300 47.57 -11.17 -23.69
C GLN A 300 47.69 -11.77 -22.28
N GLN A 301 47.72 -13.10 -22.16
CA GLN A 301 47.91 -13.78 -20.88
C GLN A 301 49.27 -13.49 -20.24
N TYR A 302 50.32 -13.30 -21.03
CA TYR A 302 51.66 -12.97 -20.53
C TYR A 302 51.74 -11.54 -19.97
N LEU A 303 51.18 -10.55 -20.68
CA LEU A 303 51.12 -9.15 -20.21
C LEU A 303 50.28 -9.02 -18.94
N ASP A 304 49.16 -9.75 -18.85
CA ASP A 304 48.32 -9.78 -17.65
C ASP A 304 49.06 -10.38 -16.44
N SER A 305 49.99 -11.33 -16.66
CA SER A 305 50.80 -11.92 -15.59
C SER A 305 51.91 -10.99 -15.09
N LEU A 306 52.50 -10.17 -15.97
CA LEU A 306 53.53 -9.18 -15.62
C LEU A 306 52.95 -8.03 -14.80
N SER A 307 51.80 -7.50 -15.23
CA SER A 307 51.03 -6.48 -14.49
C SER A 307 50.71 -6.94 -13.06
N ASN A 308 50.29 -8.21 -12.91
CA ASN A 308 50.00 -8.80 -11.60
C ASN A 308 51.25 -9.04 -10.73
N ALA A 309 52.43 -9.20 -11.33
CA ALA A 309 53.69 -9.36 -10.61
C ALA A 309 54.26 -8.02 -10.12
N GLU A 310 54.14 -6.95 -10.91
CA GLU A 310 54.52 -5.59 -10.50
C GLU A 310 53.60 -5.07 -9.39
N ALA A 311 52.31 -5.33 -9.48
CA ALA A 311 51.32 -4.99 -8.44
C ALA A 311 51.59 -5.69 -7.08
N LYS A 312 52.37 -6.78 -7.07
CA LYS A 312 52.73 -7.52 -5.85
C LYS A 312 54.01 -7.03 -5.16
N LYS A 313 54.88 -6.26 -5.84
CA LYS A 313 56.18 -5.83 -5.31
C LYS A 313 56.12 -4.57 -4.42
N GLU A 314 54.98 -3.89 -4.35
CA GLU A 314 54.88 -2.53 -3.79
C GLU A 314 54.35 -2.45 -2.33
N LYS A 315 54.27 -3.56 -1.57
CA LYS A 315 53.59 -3.55 -0.26
C LYS A 315 54.33 -4.27 0.88
N THR A 316 55.41 -3.70 1.43
CA THR A 316 55.81 -3.91 2.87
C THR A 316 56.94 -2.95 3.30
N THR A 317 56.70 -1.90 4.10
CA THR A 317 57.46 -1.64 5.37
C THR A 317 56.72 -0.74 6.39
N THR A 318 56.21 -1.36 7.45
CA THR A 318 55.21 -1.08 8.51
C THR A 318 55.29 0.15 9.45
N LEU A 319 54.15 0.41 10.11
CA LEU A 319 53.83 1.27 11.28
C LEU A 319 54.31 2.75 11.48
N ASP A 320 54.89 3.39 10.47
CA ASP A 320 55.00 4.86 10.33
C ASP A 320 54.25 5.53 9.11
N LYS A 321 53.29 4.94 8.37
CA LYS A 321 52.31 3.90 8.66
C LYS A 321 51.67 4.16 10.05
N THR A 322 50.49 3.69 10.43
CA THR A 322 49.71 4.17 11.63
C THR A 322 49.14 5.60 11.58
N LEU A 323 49.89 6.68 11.31
CA LEU A 323 49.33 8.05 11.20
C LEU A 323 49.17 8.56 9.75
N LYS A 324 50.10 8.23 8.83
CA LYS A 324 49.83 8.22 7.36
C LYS A 324 48.88 7.08 6.92
N LYS A 325 48.37 6.28 7.86
CA LYS A 325 47.50 5.10 7.65
C LYS A 325 46.01 5.37 7.83
N LEU A 326 45.61 6.55 8.32
CA LEU A 326 44.28 6.99 7.97
C LEU A 326 44.42 7.42 6.50
N PRO A 327 43.88 6.65 5.55
CA PRO A 327 43.99 6.98 4.12
C PRO A 327 43.66 8.47 3.91
N GLN A 328 44.24 9.09 2.89
CA GLN A 328 43.91 10.46 2.51
C GLN A 328 43.61 10.47 1.01
N THR A 329 42.61 11.24 0.56
CA THR A 329 42.34 11.41 -0.88
C THR A 329 43.48 12.21 -1.54
N GLY A 330 43.64 12.14 -2.86
CA GLY A 330 44.74 12.79 -3.61
C GLY A 330 44.96 14.28 -3.32
N ASP A 331 43.95 14.97 -2.76
CA ASP A 331 43.98 16.39 -2.38
C ASP A 331 44.33 16.64 -0.88
N GLY A 332 44.79 15.63 -0.13
CA GLY A 332 45.27 15.77 1.26
C GLY A 332 44.19 15.75 2.35
N ARG A 333 42.95 15.33 2.06
CA ARG A 333 41.88 15.18 3.08
C ARG A 333 41.86 13.79 3.70
N VAL A 334 41.52 13.68 4.99
CA VAL A 334 41.40 12.41 5.74
C VAL A 334 40.28 11.54 5.17
N TYR A 335 40.63 10.40 4.57
CA TYR A 335 39.75 9.31 4.16
C TYR A 335 39.39 8.51 5.39
N ILE A 336 38.10 8.53 5.67
CA ILE A 336 37.47 7.64 6.62
C ILE A 336 37.21 6.35 5.84
N PRO A 337 37.82 5.21 6.21
CA PRO A 337 37.56 3.97 5.51
C PRO A 337 36.06 3.70 5.53
N PRO A 338 35.45 3.38 4.37
CA PRO A 338 34.05 2.99 4.35
C PRO A 338 33.89 1.85 5.37
N PRO A 339 32.80 1.84 6.15
CA PRO A 339 32.57 0.84 7.18
C PRO A 339 32.83 -0.54 6.60
N ASP A 340 33.55 -1.39 7.35
CA ASP A 340 33.87 -2.74 6.92
C ASP A 340 32.57 -3.54 6.71
N THR A 341 32.08 -3.53 5.48
CA THR A 341 30.81 -4.17 5.09
C THR A 341 30.88 -5.69 5.16
N PHE A 342 32.03 -6.28 5.51
CA PHE A 342 32.21 -7.71 5.71
C PHE A 342 32.00 -8.14 7.18
N LYS A 343 31.62 -7.23 8.08
CA LYS A 343 31.20 -7.65 9.42
C LYS A 343 29.81 -8.31 9.39
N PRO A 344 29.55 -9.32 10.26
CA PRO A 344 28.26 -10.01 10.40
C PRO A 344 27.04 -9.08 10.44
N GLU A 345 27.18 -7.94 11.12
CA GLU A 345 26.15 -6.91 11.30
C GLU A 345 25.70 -6.20 10.01
N TYR A 346 26.47 -6.30 8.92
CA TYR A 346 26.16 -5.74 7.60
C TYR A 346 25.59 -6.77 6.63
N PHE A 347 25.69 -8.06 6.95
CA PHE A 347 25.03 -9.11 6.18
C PHE A 347 23.56 -9.19 6.56
N ILE A 348 22.74 -9.61 5.60
CA ILE A 348 21.39 -10.03 5.90
C ILE A 348 21.54 -11.24 6.82
N SER A 349 21.15 -11.10 8.08
CA SER A 349 21.14 -12.24 9.00
C SER A 349 20.35 -13.36 8.32
N HIS A 350 21.03 -14.48 8.06
CA HIS A 350 20.40 -15.72 7.62
C HIS A 350 19.57 -16.35 8.74
N ASP A 351 19.63 -15.77 9.96
CA ASP A 351 18.87 -16.25 11.08
C ASP A 351 17.38 -16.08 10.82
N THR A 352 16.66 -17.14 11.16
CA THR A 352 15.22 -17.16 11.11
C THR A 352 14.68 -16.19 12.15
N THR A 353 14.18 -15.03 11.71
CA THR A 353 13.51 -14.07 12.59
C THR A 353 12.37 -14.76 13.36
N PRO A 354 12.01 -14.32 14.57
CA PRO A 354 10.93 -14.93 15.35
C PRO A 354 9.62 -15.10 14.54
N ASP A 355 9.25 -14.07 13.77
CA ASP A 355 8.08 -14.12 12.88
C ASP A 355 8.23 -15.19 11.80
N ARG A 356 9.42 -15.28 11.17
CA ARG A 356 9.68 -16.31 10.15
C ARG A 356 9.65 -17.70 10.77
N LYS A 357 10.18 -17.86 11.99
CA LYS A 357 10.17 -19.13 12.72
C LYS A 357 8.74 -19.55 13.00
N GLN A 358 7.89 -18.63 13.44
CA GLN A 358 6.47 -18.89 13.63
C GLN A 358 5.79 -19.39 12.35
N LEU A 359 6.11 -18.80 11.18
CA LEU A 359 5.58 -19.28 9.89
C LEU A 359 6.11 -20.67 9.54
N LEU A 360 7.39 -20.94 9.76
CA LEU A 360 7.99 -22.25 9.50
C LEU A 360 7.44 -23.34 10.43
N ASP A 361 7.27 -23.03 11.71
CA ASP A 361 6.66 -23.92 12.70
C ASP A 361 5.22 -24.25 12.31
N PHE A 362 4.46 -23.25 11.84
CA PHE A 362 3.12 -23.46 11.30
C PHE A 362 3.13 -24.35 10.05
N ILE A 363 4.04 -24.11 9.10
CA ILE A 363 4.19 -24.96 7.90
C ILE A 363 4.48 -26.40 8.30
N ASN A 364 5.38 -26.62 9.27
CA ASN A 364 5.74 -27.96 9.73
C ASN A 364 4.54 -28.67 10.38
N GLN A 365 3.74 -27.95 11.17
CA GLN A 365 2.53 -28.50 11.82
C GLN A 365 1.44 -28.87 10.81
N HIS A 366 1.34 -28.12 9.70
CA HIS A 366 0.27 -28.26 8.71
C HIS A 366 0.75 -28.77 7.35
N TYR A 367 1.95 -29.35 7.27
CA TYR A 367 2.64 -29.63 6.02
C TYR A 367 1.78 -30.43 5.02
N ALA A 368 1.03 -31.43 5.49
CA ALA A 368 0.15 -32.26 4.65
C ALA A 368 -0.99 -31.49 3.96
N GLN A 369 -1.37 -30.31 4.48
CA GLN A 369 -2.48 -29.49 4.00
C GLN A 369 -2.02 -28.33 3.10
N LEU A 370 -0.71 -28.18 2.87
CA LEU A 370 -0.08 -27.05 2.20
C LEU A 370 0.60 -27.49 0.88
N PRO A 371 -0.17 -27.67 -0.21
CA PRO A 371 0.34 -28.28 -1.45
C PRO A 371 1.51 -27.55 -2.12
N LEU A 372 1.55 -26.21 -2.07
CA LEU A 372 2.64 -25.39 -2.62
C LEU A 372 3.88 -25.45 -1.75
N CYS A 373 3.74 -25.39 -0.41
CA CYS A 373 4.87 -25.52 0.50
C CYS A 373 5.52 -26.91 0.44
N GLN A 374 4.84 -27.94 -0.04
CA GLN A 374 5.40 -29.28 -0.24
C GLN A 374 6.41 -29.36 -1.39
N ILE A 375 6.37 -28.42 -2.33
CA ILE A 375 7.26 -28.39 -3.49
C ILE A 375 8.60 -27.78 -3.04
N LYS A 376 9.59 -28.65 -2.75
CA LYS A 376 10.92 -28.29 -2.21
C LYS A 376 11.59 -27.13 -2.95
N ASP A 377 11.45 -27.08 -4.27
CA ASP A 377 12.08 -26.07 -5.13
C ASP A 377 11.04 -25.23 -5.89
N TYR A 378 9.95 -24.85 -5.23
CA TYR A 378 8.97 -23.96 -5.87
C TYR A 378 9.62 -22.60 -6.20
N ILE A 379 9.91 -22.39 -7.47
CA ILE A 379 10.33 -21.09 -8.02
C ILE A 379 9.06 -20.45 -8.61
N PRO A 380 8.50 -19.42 -7.96
CA PRO A 380 7.29 -18.79 -8.44
C PRO A 380 7.54 -18.14 -9.81
N HIS A 381 6.98 -18.74 -10.86
CA HIS A 381 7.00 -18.18 -12.21
C HIS A 381 6.13 -16.91 -12.32
N GLN A 382 5.23 -16.68 -11.37
CA GLN A 382 4.29 -15.56 -11.36
C GLN A 382 4.27 -14.87 -10.00
N GLN A 383 3.81 -13.61 -9.98
CA GLN A 383 3.63 -12.87 -8.74
C GLN A 383 2.50 -13.49 -7.91
N GLY A 384 2.63 -13.43 -6.58
CA GLY A 384 1.64 -14.01 -5.67
C GLY A 384 0.24 -13.45 -5.86
N LYS A 385 0.08 -12.16 -6.18
CA LYS A 385 -1.25 -11.58 -6.49
C LYS A 385 -1.98 -12.26 -7.64
N ILE A 386 -1.25 -12.51 -8.74
CA ILE A 386 -1.81 -13.15 -9.93
C ILE A 386 -2.11 -14.62 -9.62
N THR A 387 -1.18 -15.29 -8.94
CA THR A 387 -1.35 -16.69 -8.53
C THR A 387 -2.56 -16.87 -7.62
N GLY A 388 -2.76 -15.97 -6.65
CA GLY A 388 -3.92 -15.97 -5.76
C GLY A 388 -5.24 -15.79 -6.51
N MET A 389 -5.32 -14.83 -7.44
CA MET A 389 -6.52 -14.66 -8.28
C MET A 389 -6.81 -15.90 -9.12
N ILE A 390 -5.78 -16.56 -9.68
CA ILE A 390 -5.94 -17.81 -10.43
C ILE A 390 -6.46 -18.93 -9.52
N GLN A 391 -5.93 -19.05 -8.30
CA GLN A 391 -6.44 -20.01 -7.30
C GLN A 391 -7.92 -19.77 -6.98
N THR A 392 -8.33 -18.52 -6.77
CA THR A 392 -9.73 -18.14 -6.58
C THR A 392 -10.59 -18.59 -7.75
N ILE A 393 -10.22 -18.22 -8.98
CA ILE A 393 -11.00 -18.55 -10.17
C ILE A 393 -11.11 -20.07 -10.37
N ASN A 394 -10.02 -20.80 -10.18
CA ASN A 394 -10.02 -22.26 -10.31
C ASN A 394 -10.89 -22.92 -9.23
N TYR A 395 -10.84 -22.42 -8.00
CA TYR A 395 -11.69 -22.91 -6.92
C TYR A 395 -13.18 -22.66 -7.21
N LEU A 396 -13.53 -21.46 -7.70
CA LEU A 396 -14.92 -21.13 -8.02
C LEU A 396 -15.44 -21.91 -9.24
N LYS A 397 -14.58 -22.26 -10.20
CA LYS A 397 -14.94 -23.13 -11.33
C LYS A 397 -15.33 -24.54 -10.87
N THR A 398 -14.63 -25.09 -9.88
CA THR A 398 -14.95 -26.41 -9.33
C THR A 398 -16.11 -26.37 -8.34
N HIS A 399 -16.49 -25.19 -7.84
CA HIS A 399 -17.58 -24.98 -6.89
C HIS A 399 -18.58 -23.93 -7.39
N PRO A 400 -19.38 -24.23 -8.45
CA PRO A 400 -20.21 -23.24 -9.12
C PRO A 400 -21.25 -22.58 -8.19
N GLN A 401 -21.76 -23.29 -7.19
CA GLN A 401 -22.68 -22.70 -6.19
C GLN A 401 -22.01 -21.58 -5.38
N LYS A 402 -20.72 -21.73 -5.07
CA LYS A 402 -19.91 -20.73 -4.35
C LYS A 402 -19.53 -19.56 -5.26
N SER A 403 -19.57 -19.71 -6.58
CA SER A 403 -19.29 -18.59 -7.49
C SER A 403 -20.30 -17.44 -7.38
N ILE A 404 -21.55 -17.72 -6.99
CA ILE A 404 -22.61 -16.70 -6.94
C ILE A 404 -22.47 -15.86 -5.66
N VAL A 405 -22.44 -16.51 -4.50
CA VAL A 405 -22.52 -15.86 -3.17
C VAL A 405 -21.19 -15.87 -2.40
N GLY A 406 -20.17 -16.57 -2.90
CA GLY A 406 -18.87 -16.72 -2.25
C GLY A 406 -18.84 -17.83 -1.21
N LEU A 407 -17.68 -17.97 -0.55
CA LEU A 407 -17.48 -18.90 0.55
C LEU A 407 -17.91 -18.35 1.91
N GLY A 408 -18.18 -17.04 2.01
CA GLY A 408 -18.41 -16.35 3.27
C GLY A 408 -17.14 -15.70 3.84
N ILE A 409 -17.36 -14.79 4.78
CA ILE A 409 -16.34 -13.96 5.42
C ILE A 409 -15.30 -14.82 6.14
N GLY A 410 -14.02 -14.71 5.79
CA GLY A 410 -12.94 -15.41 6.48
C GLY A 410 -12.65 -16.82 5.96
N ASN A 411 -13.35 -17.28 4.91
CA ASN A 411 -13.22 -18.64 4.40
C ASN A 411 -12.26 -18.80 3.21
N PHE A 412 -11.77 -17.69 2.64
CA PHE A 412 -10.90 -17.76 1.46
C PHE A 412 -9.82 -16.66 1.38
N SER A 413 -10.16 -15.38 1.26
CA SER A 413 -9.15 -14.32 1.06
C SER A 413 -9.56 -13.04 1.77
N SER A 414 -9.13 -12.89 3.03
CA SER A 414 -9.38 -11.71 3.85
C SER A 414 -8.32 -11.51 4.91
N LYS A 415 -8.22 -10.28 5.44
CA LYS A 415 -7.31 -9.98 6.56
C LYS A 415 -7.74 -10.74 7.80
N ILE A 416 -9.05 -10.92 8.02
CA ILE A 416 -9.58 -11.72 9.11
C ILE A 416 -9.26 -13.22 8.94
N ALA A 417 -9.31 -13.79 7.74
CA ALA A 417 -8.91 -15.19 7.52
C ALA A 417 -7.47 -15.42 8.00
N PHE A 418 -6.54 -14.55 7.60
CA PHE A 418 -5.14 -14.61 8.05
C PHE A 418 -5.01 -14.52 9.57
N ARG A 419 -5.73 -13.60 10.22
CA ARG A 419 -5.71 -13.47 11.69
C ARG A 419 -6.28 -14.71 12.39
N ALA A 420 -7.38 -15.24 11.88
CA ALA A 420 -8.11 -16.35 12.49
C ALA A 420 -7.28 -17.65 12.55
N THR A 421 -6.24 -17.77 11.71
CA THR A 421 -5.29 -18.90 11.76
C THR A 421 -4.53 -19.05 13.07
N GLY A 422 -4.39 -17.97 13.86
CA GLY A 422 -3.54 -17.98 15.04
C GLY A 422 -2.03 -18.04 14.74
N ALA A 423 -1.61 -17.93 13.47
CA ALA A 423 -0.20 -17.97 13.07
C ALA A 423 0.54 -16.63 13.28
N GLY A 424 -0.04 -15.67 14.01
CA GLY A 424 0.51 -14.32 14.22
C GLY A 424 0.43 -13.41 12.98
N ILE A 425 -0.17 -13.89 11.89
CA ILE A 425 -0.25 -13.15 10.62
C ILE A 425 -1.27 -12.01 10.76
N ARG A 426 -0.83 -10.77 10.49
CA ARG A 426 -1.64 -9.54 10.55
C ARG A 426 -2.21 -9.20 11.94
N GLY A 427 -1.65 -9.77 13.01
CA GLY A 427 -2.00 -9.47 14.39
C GLY A 427 -2.25 -10.71 15.23
N GLN A 428 -2.46 -10.51 16.54
CA GLN A 428 -2.80 -11.58 17.46
C GLN A 428 -4.28 -11.96 17.34
N TYR A 429 -4.57 -13.24 17.58
CA TYR A 429 -5.91 -13.80 17.63
C TYR A 429 -6.02 -14.78 18.79
N SER A 430 -7.21 -14.95 19.36
CA SER A 430 -7.38 -15.80 20.54
C SER A 430 -7.08 -17.27 20.19
N PRO A 431 -6.13 -17.94 20.87
CA PRO A 431 -5.80 -19.34 20.59
C PRO A 431 -7.01 -20.28 20.73
N LYS A 432 -7.95 -19.95 21.63
CA LYS A 432 -9.18 -20.74 21.86
C LYS A 432 -10.21 -20.64 20.73
N ARG A 433 -10.06 -19.67 19.82
CA ARG A 433 -11.02 -19.37 18.75
C ARG A 433 -10.43 -19.57 17.35
N VAL A 434 -9.23 -20.16 17.25
CA VAL A 434 -8.55 -20.39 15.97
C VAL A 434 -9.50 -21.11 15.00
N TYR A 435 -9.51 -20.60 13.78
CA TYR A 435 -10.34 -21.09 12.69
C TYR A 435 -9.57 -20.99 11.38
N ILE A 436 -9.54 -22.11 10.64
CA ILE A 436 -8.91 -22.18 9.32
C ILE A 436 -9.84 -22.98 8.42
N HIS A 437 -10.39 -22.31 7.41
CA HIS A 437 -11.20 -22.97 6.40
C HIS A 437 -10.30 -23.78 5.45
N PRO A 438 -10.65 -25.02 5.05
CA PRO A 438 -9.81 -25.85 4.18
C PRO A 438 -9.46 -25.19 2.84
N ALA A 439 -10.42 -24.46 2.25
CA ALA A 439 -10.18 -23.74 0.99
C ALA A 439 -9.16 -22.62 1.15
N PHE A 440 -9.17 -21.91 2.29
CA PHE A 440 -8.16 -20.90 2.60
C PHE A 440 -6.78 -21.54 2.83
N MET A 441 -6.74 -22.62 3.61
CA MET A 441 -5.51 -23.36 3.92
C MET A 441 -4.77 -23.80 2.66
N ALA A 442 -5.46 -24.50 1.76
CA ALA A 442 -4.87 -25.09 0.56
C ALA A 442 -4.60 -24.08 -0.58
N ASN A 443 -5.03 -22.83 -0.45
CA ASN A 443 -4.85 -21.79 -1.47
C ASN A 443 -4.08 -20.59 -0.90
N HIS A 444 -4.78 -19.52 -0.51
CA HIS A 444 -4.15 -18.24 -0.19
C HIS A 444 -3.23 -18.27 1.02
N LEU A 445 -3.53 -19.08 2.03
CA LEU A 445 -2.64 -19.23 3.19
C LEU A 445 -1.34 -19.93 2.79
N ASP A 446 -1.44 -21.06 2.09
CA ASP A 446 -0.29 -21.79 1.55
C ASP A 446 0.56 -20.94 0.61
N LEU A 447 -0.07 -20.20 -0.31
CA LEU A 447 0.61 -19.27 -1.19
C LEU A 447 1.37 -18.18 -0.40
N TYR A 448 0.72 -17.58 0.60
CA TYR A 448 1.36 -16.60 1.48
C TYR A 448 2.53 -17.23 2.23
N LEU A 449 2.35 -18.39 2.86
CA LEU A 449 3.40 -19.09 3.60
C LEU A 449 4.58 -19.44 2.69
N CYS A 450 4.32 -19.92 1.47
CA CYS A 450 5.35 -20.28 0.50
C CYS A 450 6.21 -19.08 0.08
N PHE A 451 5.65 -17.87 0.01
CA PHE A 451 6.41 -16.65 -0.27
C PHE A 451 7.07 -16.06 0.98
N PHE A 452 6.34 -15.96 2.09
CA PHE A 452 6.75 -15.18 3.26
C PHE A 452 7.64 -15.94 4.24
N SER A 453 7.69 -17.27 4.16
CA SER A 453 8.68 -18.10 4.89
C SER A 453 10.07 -18.13 4.21
N LYS A 454 10.16 -17.68 2.95
CA LYS A 454 11.41 -17.60 2.18
C LYS A 454 12.22 -16.35 2.50
N ASN A 455 13.31 -16.15 1.76
CA ASN A 455 14.21 -15.01 1.91
C ASN A 455 13.51 -13.67 1.69
N ILE A 456 14.13 -12.59 2.19
CA ILE A 456 13.53 -11.25 2.24
C ILE A 456 13.07 -10.72 0.87
N SER A 457 13.70 -11.12 -0.22
CA SER A 457 13.33 -10.75 -1.59
C SER A 457 11.92 -11.24 -2.01
N PHE A 458 11.41 -12.28 -1.36
CA PHE A 458 10.06 -12.80 -1.61
C PHE A 458 8.99 -12.15 -0.72
N ARG A 459 9.38 -11.48 0.37
CA ARG A 459 8.50 -10.84 1.37
C ARG A 459 8.03 -9.45 0.92
N SER A 460 7.53 -9.36 -0.30
CA SER A 460 7.06 -8.11 -0.90
C SER A 460 5.55 -8.11 -1.07
N VAL A 461 4.92 -6.93 -1.03
CA VAL A 461 3.48 -6.74 -1.24
C VAL A 461 3.01 -7.31 -2.58
N ARG A 462 3.87 -7.32 -3.61
CA ARG A 462 3.59 -7.94 -4.92
C ARG A 462 3.33 -9.45 -4.84
N ASN A 463 3.91 -10.11 -3.85
CA ASN A 463 3.80 -11.55 -3.62
C ASN A 463 2.72 -11.90 -2.58
N SER A 464 2.16 -10.89 -1.89
CA SER A 464 1.00 -11.13 -1.05
C SER A 464 -0.24 -11.39 -1.91
N PRO A 465 -1.02 -12.44 -1.66
CA PRO A 465 -2.27 -12.70 -2.38
C PRO A 465 -3.37 -11.69 -2.03
N SER A 466 -3.14 -10.79 -1.08
CA SER A 466 -4.14 -9.82 -0.65
C SER A 466 -4.65 -8.94 -1.79
N SER A 467 -5.95 -8.89 -1.98
CA SER A 467 -6.63 -7.95 -2.87
C SER A 467 -8.08 -7.80 -2.44
N THR A 468 -8.60 -6.57 -2.48
CA THR A 468 -10.01 -6.32 -2.22
C THR A 468 -10.90 -6.95 -3.31
N TYR A 469 -10.49 -6.94 -4.58
CA TYR A 469 -11.25 -7.58 -5.65
C TYR A 469 -11.34 -9.09 -5.46
N ASP A 470 -10.22 -9.71 -5.10
CA ASP A 470 -10.14 -11.13 -4.83
C ASP A 470 -10.94 -11.52 -3.58
N GLN A 471 -10.90 -10.71 -2.53
CA GLN A 471 -11.76 -10.86 -1.35
C GLN A 471 -13.24 -10.83 -1.73
N LEU A 472 -13.66 -9.80 -2.49
CA LEU A 472 -15.06 -9.66 -2.91
C LEU A 472 -15.51 -10.85 -3.74
N LEU A 473 -14.69 -11.31 -4.68
CA LEU A 473 -15.01 -12.46 -5.53
C LEU A 473 -15.05 -13.77 -4.74
N SER A 474 -14.07 -14.03 -3.88
CA SER A 474 -13.96 -15.29 -3.16
C SER A 474 -14.92 -15.40 -1.98
N GLU A 475 -15.07 -14.36 -1.17
CA GLU A 475 -15.88 -14.41 0.06
C GLU A 475 -17.35 -14.02 -0.17
N TYR A 476 -17.62 -13.15 -1.14
CA TYR A 476 -18.97 -12.62 -1.43
C TYR A 476 -19.47 -12.99 -2.83
N GLY A 477 -18.67 -13.71 -3.62
CA GLY A 477 -19.02 -14.20 -4.94
C GLY A 477 -19.14 -13.11 -5.99
N ILE A 478 -19.67 -13.51 -7.15
CA ILE A 478 -20.01 -12.59 -8.24
C ILE A 478 -21.00 -11.52 -7.76
N LEU A 479 -21.93 -11.85 -6.85
CA LEU A 479 -22.87 -10.87 -6.30
C LEU A 479 -22.16 -9.77 -5.52
N GLY A 480 -21.18 -10.11 -4.69
CA GLY A 480 -20.37 -9.14 -3.96
C GLY A 480 -19.55 -8.26 -4.90
N LEU A 481 -18.86 -8.86 -5.87
CA LEU A 481 -18.05 -8.12 -6.85
C LEU A 481 -18.90 -7.21 -7.73
N VAL A 482 -20.01 -7.70 -8.28
CA VAL A 482 -20.95 -6.89 -9.09
C VAL A 482 -21.60 -5.80 -8.23
N GLY A 483 -22.01 -6.14 -7.01
CA GLY A 483 -22.55 -5.18 -6.05
C GLY A 483 -21.57 -4.03 -5.77
N PHE A 484 -20.29 -4.35 -5.62
CA PHE A 484 -19.23 -3.37 -5.49
C PHE A 484 -19.07 -2.51 -6.75
N MET A 485 -18.93 -3.11 -7.93
CA MET A 485 -18.74 -2.38 -9.18
C MET A 485 -19.91 -1.44 -9.48
N VAL A 486 -21.15 -1.91 -9.31
CA VAL A 486 -22.38 -1.16 -9.64
C VAL A 486 -22.73 -0.15 -8.54
N TYR A 487 -22.75 -0.57 -7.28
CA TYR A 487 -23.30 0.27 -6.20
C TYR A 487 -22.25 1.01 -5.38
N TYR A 488 -20.98 0.63 -5.43
CA TYR A 488 -19.88 1.38 -4.82
C TYR A 488 -19.16 2.25 -5.84
N LEU A 489 -18.52 1.65 -6.85
CA LEU A 489 -17.83 2.43 -7.88
C LEU A 489 -18.81 3.22 -8.75
N GLY A 490 -19.94 2.60 -9.13
CA GLY A 490 -20.99 3.29 -9.89
C GLY A 490 -21.61 4.49 -9.16
N TYR A 491 -21.65 4.48 -7.82
CA TYR A 491 -22.11 5.63 -7.02
C TYR A 491 -21.26 6.88 -7.27
N PHE A 492 -19.93 6.73 -7.40
CA PHE A 492 -19.03 7.84 -7.73
C PHE A 492 -18.94 8.07 -9.24
N ALA A 493 -18.92 7.01 -10.04
CA ALA A 493 -18.79 7.08 -11.49
C ALA A 493 -19.95 7.82 -12.16
N ARG A 494 -21.17 7.80 -11.62
CA ARG A 494 -22.29 8.62 -12.15
C ARG A 494 -22.00 10.13 -12.15
N TYR A 495 -21.04 10.58 -11.33
CA TYR A 495 -20.59 11.97 -11.29
C TYR A 495 -19.36 12.24 -12.17
N TYR A 496 -18.91 11.32 -13.03
CA TYR A 496 -17.64 11.44 -13.75
C TYR A 496 -17.48 12.76 -14.54
N LYS A 497 -18.56 13.30 -15.11
CA LYS A 497 -18.53 14.59 -15.83
C LYS A 497 -18.24 15.79 -14.93
N LYS A 498 -18.57 15.66 -13.64
CA LYS A 498 -18.38 16.68 -12.60
C LYS A 498 -17.08 16.49 -11.83
N LEU A 499 -16.51 15.29 -11.82
CA LEU A 499 -15.28 15.02 -11.07
C LEU A 499 -14.07 15.71 -11.71
N SER A 500 -13.33 16.46 -10.90
CA SER A 500 -12.06 17.09 -11.29
C SER A 500 -10.90 16.21 -10.81
N TYR A 501 -10.33 16.47 -9.63
CA TYR A 501 -9.38 15.60 -8.95
C TYR A 501 -9.98 14.25 -8.51
N GLY A 502 -11.31 14.13 -8.47
CA GLY A 502 -11.99 12.88 -8.17
C GLY A 502 -11.69 11.76 -9.18
N ILE A 503 -11.45 12.09 -10.46
CA ILE A 503 -11.11 11.08 -11.48
C ILE A 503 -9.75 10.43 -11.19
N PRO A 504 -8.64 11.18 -11.08
CA PRO A 504 -7.35 10.55 -10.79
C PRO A 504 -7.32 9.88 -9.42
N ILE A 505 -8.02 10.41 -8.41
CA ILE A 505 -8.15 9.72 -7.12
C ILE A 505 -8.91 8.39 -7.27
N LEU A 506 -9.99 8.35 -8.06
CA LEU A 506 -10.74 7.10 -8.33
C LEU A 506 -9.89 6.08 -9.08
N MET A 507 -9.08 6.52 -10.06
CA MET A 507 -8.14 5.64 -10.77
C MET A 507 -7.06 5.08 -9.84
N LEU A 508 -6.49 5.94 -8.98
CA LEU A 508 -5.52 5.50 -7.98
C LEU A 508 -6.15 4.51 -6.99
N ALA A 509 -7.35 4.80 -6.48
CA ALA A 509 -8.08 3.92 -5.60
C ALA A 509 -8.38 2.56 -6.26
N ALA A 510 -8.80 2.53 -7.52
CA ALA A 510 -9.02 1.30 -8.27
C ALA A 510 -7.75 0.42 -8.34
N GLY A 511 -6.59 1.02 -8.62
CA GLY A 511 -5.32 0.29 -8.57
C GLY A 511 -4.94 -0.15 -7.15
N VAL A 512 -5.15 0.71 -6.16
CA VAL A 512 -4.88 0.42 -4.75
C VAL A 512 -5.69 -0.78 -4.25
N LEU A 513 -6.93 -0.98 -4.71
CA LEU A 513 -7.76 -2.13 -4.33
C LEU A 513 -7.17 -3.50 -4.74
N PHE A 514 -6.16 -3.54 -5.61
CA PHE A 514 -5.37 -4.75 -5.87
C PHE A 514 -4.28 -5.03 -4.84
N ILE A 515 -3.95 -4.07 -3.96
CA ILE A 515 -2.78 -4.12 -3.08
C ILE A 515 -3.08 -4.85 -1.76
N ASP A 516 -4.19 -4.54 -1.10
CA ASP A 516 -4.55 -5.08 0.23
C ASP A 516 -6.09 -5.10 0.42
N TYR A 517 -6.55 -5.55 1.59
CA TYR A 517 -7.95 -5.67 2.02
C TYR A 517 -8.47 -4.36 2.64
N TRP A 518 -8.57 -3.29 1.84
CA TRP A 518 -8.74 -1.92 2.36
C TRP A 518 -10.05 -1.67 3.10
N PHE A 519 -11.12 -2.41 2.79
CA PHE A 519 -12.38 -2.33 3.54
C PHE A 519 -12.29 -2.92 4.95
N GLU A 520 -11.41 -3.89 5.20
CA GLU A 520 -11.16 -4.38 6.56
C GLU A 520 -10.20 -3.49 7.33
N GLN A 521 -9.29 -2.81 6.63
CA GLN A 521 -8.38 -1.85 7.26
C GLN A 521 -9.05 -0.53 7.62
N LEU A 522 -10.08 -0.12 6.86
CA LEU A 522 -10.87 1.11 7.03
C LEU A 522 -10.07 2.43 6.97
N SER A 523 -8.74 2.37 6.81
CA SER A 523 -7.82 3.51 6.92
C SER A 523 -7.78 4.36 5.65
N VAL A 524 -7.51 3.75 4.50
CA VAL A 524 -7.39 4.46 3.22
C VAL A 524 -8.76 4.92 2.69
N MET A 525 -9.79 4.09 2.87
CA MET A 525 -11.11 4.32 2.28
C MET A 525 -11.79 5.59 2.81
N VAL A 526 -11.61 5.93 4.09
CA VAL A 526 -12.22 7.13 4.70
C VAL A 526 -11.70 8.42 4.04
N VAL A 527 -10.40 8.49 3.71
CA VAL A 527 -9.79 9.65 3.03
C VAL A 527 -10.24 9.70 1.58
N PHE A 528 -10.22 8.56 0.90
CA PHE A 528 -10.73 8.43 -0.47
C PHE A 528 -12.17 8.94 -0.58
N GLU A 529 -13.07 8.45 0.27
CA GLU A 529 -14.49 8.80 0.24
C GLU A 529 -14.72 10.27 0.58
N LEU A 530 -14.02 10.81 1.59
CA LEU A 530 -14.09 12.23 1.93
C LEU A 530 -13.72 13.11 0.73
N LEU A 531 -12.62 12.81 0.04
CA LEU A 531 -12.15 13.61 -1.10
C LEU A 531 -13.12 13.53 -2.29
N LEU A 532 -13.68 12.35 -2.57
CA LEU A 532 -14.66 12.17 -3.65
C LEU A 532 -15.98 12.89 -3.33
N LEU A 533 -16.48 12.76 -2.10
CA LEU A 533 -17.68 13.46 -1.65
C LEU A 533 -17.49 14.98 -1.67
N LEU A 534 -16.32 15.47 -1.24
CA LEU A 534 -15.96 16.88 -1.33
C LEU A 534 -15.93 17.35 -2.80
N ASN A 535 -15.33 16.57 -3.70
CA ASN A 535 -15.27 16.97 -5.11
C ASN A 535 -16.66 17.08 -5.75
N ILE A 536 -17.57 16.14 -5.42
CA ILE A 536 -18.96 16.19 -5.86
C ILE A 536 -19.65 17.45 -5.33
N LYS A 537 -19.42 17.80 -4.06
CA LYS A 537 -19.98 19.02 -3.46
C LYS A 537 -19.49 20.29 -4.15
N GLU A 538 -18.19 20.39 -4.41
CA GLU A 538 -17.57 21.57 -5.04
C GLU A 538 -18.03 21.82 -6.49
N THR A 539 -18.46 20.77 -7.17
CA THR A 539 -18.78 20.81 -8.61
C THR A 539 -20.29 20.74 -8.88
N THR A 540 -21.10 20.62 -7.82
CA THR A 540 -22.56 20.67 -7.92
C THR A 540 -23.04 22.10 -7.66
N PRO A 541 -23.71 22.75 -8.64
CA PRO A 541 -24.18 24.14 -8.48
C PRO A 541 -25.13 24.28 -7.28
N THR A 542 -24.92 25.33 -6.48
CA THR A 542 -25.74 25.64 -5.29
C THR A 542 -27.22 25.85 -5.64
N SER A 543 -27.54 26.28 -6.86
CA SER A 543 -28.93 26.45 -7.35
C SER A 543 -29.71 25.14 -7.43
N THR A 544 -29.06 24.03 -7.77
CA THR A 544 -29.67 22.69 -7.82
C THR A 544 -29.88 22.04 -6.44
N LEU A 545 -29.20 22.52 -5.39
CA LEU A 545 -29.33 21.97 -4.03
C LEU A 545 -30.50 22.58 -3.25
N LYS A 546 -31.01 23.75 -3.67
CA LYS A 546 -32.15 24.42 -3.01
C LYS A 546 -33.53 23.97 -3.55
N THR A 547 -33.59 23.23 -4.65
CA THR A 547 -34.86 22.95 -5.35
C THR A 547 -35.68 21.77 -4.80
N GLU A 548 -35.17 21.00 -3.82
CA GLU A 548 -35.91 19.87 -3.23
C GLU A 548 -36.49 20.13 -1.83
N THR A 549 -36.22 21.29 -1.21
CA THR A 549 -36.94 21.72 0.00
C THR A 549 -38.08 22.64 -0.40
N LYS A 550 -39.08 22.11 -1.12
CA LYS A 550 -40.43 22.69 -1.03
C LYS A 550 -40.91 22.42 0.39
N VAL A 551 -40.52 23.27 1.32
CA VAL A 551 -41.31 23.50 2.53
C VAL A 551 -42.69 23.85 1.98
N ALA A 552 -43.67 23.00 2.24
CA ALA A 552 -45.05 23.37 2.09
C ALA A 552 -45.26 24.53 3.08
N GLU A 553 -45.12 25.77 2.58
CA GLU A 553 -45.77 26.92 3.17
C GLU A 553 -47.26 26.64 3.05
N GLY A 554 -47.77 25.88 4.02
CA GLY A 554 -49.20 25.78 4.27
C GLY A 554 -49.69 27.19 4.52
N LEU A 555 -50.56 27.64 3.62
CA LEU A 555 -51.43 28.79 3.79
C LEU A 555 -51.94 28.83 5.23
N VAL A 556 -51.47 29.78 6.02
CA VAL A 556 -52.28 30.35 7.09
C VAL A 556 -52.91 31.60 6.48
N TYR A 557 -54.10 31.42 5.92
CA TYR A 557 -55.02 32.51 5.59
C TYR A 557 -56.13 32.53 6.64
N ALA A 558 -56.37 33.74 7.14
CA ALA A 558 -57.51 34.23 7.93
C ALA A 558 -57.69 33.67 9.35
#